data_AF-A0A2R2WBX7-F1
#
_entry.id   AF-A0A2R2WBX7-F1
#
_cell.length_a   1.000
_cell.length_b   1.000
_cell.length_c   1.000
_cell.angle_alpha   90.00
_cell.angle_beta   90.00
_cell.angle_gamma   90.00
#
_symmetry.space_group_name_H-M   'P 1'
#
loop_
_entity.id
_entity.type
_entity.pdbx_description
1 polymer ?
#
loop_
_entity_poly.entity_id
_entity_poly.type
_entity_poly.pdbx_seq_one_letter_code
_entity_poly.pdbx_strand_id
1 'polypeptide(L)'
;MTVHVFETMGTVASLRIDEGTVPDSAIARIEAVFGEYDRTFSLYDAASPLSRVARGESTLADAGPGILRAYEVAIDWRNRTAGAFTPHRPDGVVDLSGVVKAFAIRDAGAVLDEHSDSWLLTVGGDVLARGDVRPAPWRVGVVDPDDRERVAALVTLGSGRRAVATSGTAERGEHIWTRGEDAPFVQATVAAADIVTADVLATAVMAGSHADLDRITSEWDVDVLAFDGTGGGRATPGARAWLENSA
;
A
#
# COMPACT_ATOMS: atom_id res chain seq x y z
N MET A 1 5.40 -24.52 -3.32
CA MET A 1 4.99 -23.13 -3.55
C MET A 1 4.22 -22.99 -4.85
N THR A 2 2.94 -22.65 -4.74
CA THR A 2 2.06 -22.36 -5.90
C THR A 2 2.05 -20.85 -6.13
N VAL A 3 2.09 -20.41 -7.40
CA VAL A 3 2.04 -18.99 -7.76
C VAL A 3 0.88 -18.75 -8.73
N HIS A 4 0.00 -17.79 -8.40
CA HIS A 4 -1.03 -17.27 -9.28
C HIS A 4 -0.76 -15.80 -9.56
N VAL A 5 -0.95 -15.36 -10.81
CA VAL A 5 -0.66 -13.98 -11.24
C VAL A 5 -1.81 -13.49 -12.10
N PHE A 6 -2.29 -12.28 -11.83
CA PHE A 6 -3.38 -11.65 -12.58
C PHE A 6 -3.21 -10.12 -12.59
N GLU A 7 -3.75 -9.47 -13.62
CA GLU A 7 -3.79 -8.01 -13.72
C GLU A 7 -4.97 -7.45 -12.94
N THR A 8 -4.76 -6.32 -12.26
CA THR A 8 -5.79 -5.67 -11.45
C THR A 8 -5.42 -4.23 -11.14
N MET A 9 -6.40 -3.32 -11.08
CA MET A 9 -6.22 -1.93 -10.63
C MET A 9 -5.05 -1.20 -11.34
N GLY A 10 -4.85 -1.50 -12.63
CA GLY A 10 -3.76 -0.96 -13.44
C GLY A 10 -2.35 -1.41 -12.99
N THR A 11 -2.24 -2.56 -12.33
CA THR A 11 -0.98 -3.19 -11.90
C THR A 11 -1.10 -4.72 -11.96
N VAL A 12 -0.09 -5.43 -11.47
CA VAL A 12 -0.05 -6.89 -11.38
C VAL A 12 -0.17 -7.31 -9.92
N ALA A 13 -1.02 -8.30 -9.67
CA ALA A 13 -1.09 -9.03 -8.42
C ALA A 13 -0.40 -10.40 -8.56
N SER A 14 0.34 -10.83 -7.54
CA SER A 14 0.86 -12.18 -7.42
C SER A 14 0.53 -12.77 -6.07
N LEU A 15 -0.07 -13.96 -6.09
CA LEU A 15 -0.36 -14.76 -4.91
C LEU A 15 0.61 -15.93 -4.84
N ARG A 16 1.26 -16.08 -3.69
CA ARG A 16 2.11 -17.23 -3.37
C ARG A 16 1.53 -17.99 -2.19
N ILE A 17 1.47 -19.31 -2.32
CA ILE A 17 1.05 -20.24 -1.26
C ILE A 17 2.21 -21.17 -0.98
N ASP A 18 2.62 -21.30 0.30
CA ASP A 18 3.75 -22.14 0.73
C ASP A 18 3.54 -23.63 0.34
N GLU A 19 2.52 -24.25 0.95
CA GLU A 19 2.10 -25.63 0.72
C GLU A 19 0.64 -25.70 0.26
N GLY A 20 0.37 -26.59 -0.70
CA GLY A 20 -0.98 -26.80 -1.24
C GLY A 20 -1.37 -25.79 -2.31
N THR A 21 -2.68 -25.64 -2.49
CA THR A 21 -3.32 -24.83 -3.53
C THR A 21 -4.57 -24.20 -2.97
N VAL A 22 -4.88 -22.98 -3.43
CA VAL A 22 -6.18 -22.36 -3.19
C VAL A 22 -7.13 -22.81 -4.31
N PRO A 23 -8.38 -23.22 -4.01
CA PRO A 23 -9.32 -23.64 -5.04
C PRO A 23 -9.59 -22.54 -6.07
N ASP A 24 -9.84 -22.90 -7.33
CA ASP A 24 -10.15 -21.94 -8.40
C ASP A 24 -11.32 -21.02 -8.06
N SER A 25 -12.30 -21.50 -7.29
CA SER A 25 -13.43 -20.69 -6.81
C SER A 25 -13.00 -19.57 -5.85
N ALA A 26 -11.98 -19.82 -5.03
CA ALA A 26 -11.41 -18.83 -4.12
C ALA A 26 -10.53 -17.83 -4.87
N ILE A 27 -9.77 -18.28 -5.87
CA ILE A 27 -9.05 -17.39 -6.80
C ILE A 27 -10.02 -16.47 -7.53
N ALA A 28 -11.11 -17.00 -8.08
CA ALA A 28 -12.14 -16.21 -8.74
C ALA A 28 -12.80 -15.20 -7.79
N ARG A 29 -13.01 -15.56 -6.51
CA ARG A 29 -13.52 -14.64 -5.49
C ARG A 29 -12.52 -13.53 -5.19
N ILE A 30 -11.22 -13.82 -5.11
CA ILE A 30 -10.16 -12.82 -4.93
C ILE A 30 -10.14 -11.84 -6.11
N GLU A 31 -10.12 -12.32 -7.34
CA GLU A 31 -10.18 -11.48 -8.54
C GLU A 31 -11.45 -10.63 -8.58
N ALA A 32 -12.59 -11.18 -8.13
CA ALA A 32 -13.84 -10.43 -8.03
C ALA A 32 -13.79 -9.31 -6.98
N VAL A 33 -13.09 -9.49 -5.84
CA VAL A 33 -12.87 -8.42 -4.86
C VAL A 33 -12.17 -7.24 -5.55
N PHE A 34 -11.06 -7.52 -6.22
CA PHE A 34 -10.30 -6.51 -6.93
C PHE A 34 -11.12 -5.82 -8.05
N GLY A 35 -11.86 -6.59 -8.83
CA GLY A 35 -12.72 -6.06 -9.89
C GLY A 35 -13.86 -5.19 -9.39
N GLU A 36 -14.39 -5.44 -8.19
CA GLU A 36 -15.38 -4.56 -7.56
C GLU A 36 -14.77 -3.23 -7.12
N TYR A 37 -13.57 -3.25 -6.53
CA TYR A 37 -12.85 -2.03 -6.17
C TYR A 37 -12.49 -1.21 -7.42
N ASP A 38 -11.99 -1.84 -8.49
CA ASP A 38 -11.65 -1.14 -9.73
C ASP A 38 -12.89 -0.48 -10.38
N ARG A 39 -13.99 -1.23 -10.53
CA ARG A 39 -15.26 -0.69 -11.06
C ARG A 39 -15.85 0.45 -10.24
N THR A 40 -15.67 0.42 -8.92
CA THR A 40 -16.29 1.40 -8.02
C THR A 40 -15.44 2.67 -7.89
N PHE A 41 -14.12 2.52 -7.79
CA PHE A 41 -13.20 3.57 -7.37
C PHE A 41 -12.23 4.03 -8.47
N SER A 42 -12.29 3.49 -9.68
CA SER A 42 -11.45 3.96 -10.79
C SER A 42 -11.73 5.42 -11.13
N LEU A 43 -10.70 6.27 -11.21
CA LEU A 43 -10.80 7.62 -11.78
C LEU A 43 -10.55 7.65 -13.30
N TYR A 44 -10.30 6.49 -13.92
CA TYR A 44 -10.06 6.36 -15.35
C TYR A 44 -11.32 5.91 -16.11
N ASP A 45 -12.19 5.13 -15.46
CA ASP A 45 -13.49 4.77 -16.00
C ASP A 45 -14.51 5.89 -15.70
N ALA A 46 -14.98 6.59 -16.74
CA ALA A 46 -15.96 7.66 -16.62
C ALA A 46 -17.32 7.19 -16.06
N ALA A 47 -17.63 5.90 -16.19
CA ALA A 47 -18.85 5.29 -15.66
C ALA A 47 -18.74 4.91 -14.17
N SER A 48 -17.53 4.93 -13.59
CA SER A 48 -17.35 4.57 -12.19
C SER A 48 -18.09 5.56 -11.27
N PRO A 49 -18.63 5.08 -10.13
CA PRO A 49 -19.16 5.95 -9.09
C PRO A 49 -18.20 7.04 -8.63
N LEU A 50 -16.90 6.73 -8.41
CA LEU A 50 -15.94 7.74 -7.97
C LEU A 50 -15.67 8.82 -9.05
N SER A 51 -15.61 8.46 -10.33
CA SER A 51 -15.48 9.42 -11.43
C SER A 51 -16.66 10.38 -11.52
N ARG A 52 -17.89 9.93 -11.20
CA ARG A 52 -19.06 10.83 -11.11
C ARG A 52 -18.94 11.81 -9.94
N VAL A 53 -18.42 11.35 -8.79
CA VAL A 53 -18.13 12.23 -7.64
C VAL A 53 -17.06 13.25 -7.99
N ALA A 54 -15.95 12.81 -8.61
CA ALA A 54 -14.84 13.66 -9.01
C ALA A 54 -15.27 14.78 -9.97
N ARG A 55 -16.27 14.52 -10.83
CA ARG A 55 -16.83 15.51 -11.78
C ARG A 55 -18.00 16.32 -11.21
N GLY A 56 -18.37 16.11 -9.94
CA GLY A 56 -19.48 16.80 -9.28
C GLY A 56 -20.87 16.37 -9.75
N GLU A 57 -20.99 15.24 -10.46
CA GLU A 57 -22.26 14.70 -10.96
C GLU A 57 -23.01 13.87 -9.92
N SER A 58 -22.31 13.42 -8.87
CA SER A 58 -22.86 12.68 -7.75
C SER A 58 -22.26 13.19 -6.45
N THR A 59 -23.05 13.25 -5.38
CA THR A 59 -22.50 13.47 -4.05
C THR A 59 -21.83 12.18 -3.54
N LEU A 60 -20.98 12.29 -2.51
CA LEU A 60 -20.40 11.12 -1.83
C LEU A 60 -21.47 10.21 -1.22
N ALA A 61 -22.57 10.78 -0.71
CA ALA A 61 -23.67 10.03 -0.11
C ALA A 61 -24.45 9.26 -1.18
N ASP A 62 -24.69 9.87 -2.34
CA ASP A 62 -25.42 9.25 -3.45
C ASP A 62 -24.57 8.23 -4.22
N ALA A 63 -23.24 8.33 -4.15
CA ALA A 63 -22.31 7.42 -4.82
C ALA A 63 -22.26 6.03 -4.20
N GLY A 64 -22.86 5.85 -3.01
CA GLY A 64 -23.05 4.58 -2.34
C GLY A 64 -22.25 4.42 -1.04
N PRO A 65 -22.67 3.49 -0.17
CA PRO A 65 -22.10 3.35 1.18
C PRO A 65 -20.61 2.98 1.16
N GLY A 66 -20.15 2.25 0.16
CA GLY A 66 -18.73 1.88 0.01
C GLY A 66 -17.84 3.10 -0.20
N ILE A 67 -18.23 4.03 -1.08
CA ILE A 67 -17.49 5.28 -1.33
C ILE A 67 -17.50 6.17 -0.10
N LEU A 68 -18.67 6.35 0.52
CA LEU A 68 -18.78 7.19 1.71
C LEU A 68 -17.87 6.68 2.84
N ARG A 69 -17.89 5.37 3.11
CA ARG A 69 -17.01 4.76 4.12
C ARG A 69 -15.54 4.89 3.78
N ALA A 70 -15.16 4.70 2.52
CA ALA A 70 -13.77 4.86 2.11
C ALA A 70 -13.30 6.32 2.29
N TYR A 71 -14.16 7.29 1.96
CA TYR A 71 -13.90 8.70 2.19
C TYR A 71 -13.76 9.03 3.69
N GLU A 72 -14.66 8.52 4.54
CA GLU A 72 -14.58 8.69 6.00
C GLU A 72 -13.24 8.19 6.56
N VAL A 73 -12.80 6.99 6.14
CA VAL A 73 -11.50 6.45 6.56
C VAL A 73 -10.35 7.31 6.05
N ALA A 74 -10.42 7.80 4.81
CA ALA A 74 -9.37 8.65 4.26
C ALA A 74 -9.29 10.03 4.96
N ILE A 75 -10.43 10.58 5.40
CA ILE A 75 -10.47 11.79 6.23
C ILE A 75 -9.88 11.55 7.62
N ASP A 76 -10.18 10.41 8.26
CA ASP A 76 -9.57 10.04 9.54
C ASP A 76 -8.04 9.99 9.41
N TRP A 77 -7.54 9.32 8.37
CA TRP A 77 -6.11 9.27 8.08
C TRP A 77 -5.51 10.64 7.78
N ARG A 78 -6.23 11.50 7.05
CA ARG A 78 -5.79 12.90 6.86
C ARG A 78 -5.64 13.59 8.20
N ASN A 79 -6.61 13.47 9.11
CA ASN A 79 -6.52 14.16 10.40
C ASN A 79 -5.38 13.61 11.26
N ARG A 80 -5.24 12.29 11.34
CA ARG A 80 -4.20 11.62 12.11
C ARG A 80 -2.80 11.90 11.56
N THR A 81 -2.64 12.05 10.25
CA THR A 81 -1.34 12.37 9.64
C THR A 81 -1.06 13.88 9.58
N ALA A 82 -1.81 14.71 10.31
CA ALA A 82 -1.78 16.18 10.19
C ALA A 82 -1.95 16.67 8.73
N GLY A 83 -2.53 15.80 7.91
CA GLY A 83 -2.82 15.87 6.49
C GLY A 83 -1.63 15.69 5.55
N ALA A 84 -0.52 15.11 6.02
CA ALA A 84 0.54 14.58 5.16
C ALA A 84 -0.03 13.54 4.18
N PHE A 85 -0.99 12.72 4.62
CA PHE A 85 -1.89 12.00 3.73
C PHE A 85 -3.16 12.83 3.47
N THR A 86 -3.69 12.82 2.24
CA THR A 86 -4.98 13.48 1.93
C THR A 86 -5.70 12.78 0.78
N PRO A 87 -7.04 12.57 0.86
CA PRO A 87 -7.86 12.10 -0.26
C PRO A 87 -8.27 13.24 -1.21
N HIS A 88 -7.72 14.44 -1.02
CA HIS A 88 -8.03 15.60 -1.85
C HIS A 88 -6.80 16.00 -2.63
N ARG A 89 -6.93 15.97 -3.95
CA ARG A 89 -5.96 16.54 -4.88
C ARG A 89 -5.87 18.07 -4.71
N PRO A 90 -4.79 18.72 -5.15
CA PRO A 90 -4.65 20.18 -5.09
C PRO A 90 -5.75 20.94 -5.85
N ASP A 91 -6.33 20.33 -6.89
CA ASP A 91 -7.48 20.85 -7.65
C ASP A 91 -8.83 20.63 -6.94
N GLY A 92 -8.84 20.04 -5.74
CA GLY A 92 -10.02 19.79 -4.92
C GLY A 92 -10.75 18.49 -5.25
N VAL A 93 -10.31 17.75 -6.27
CA VAL A 93 -10.92 16.46 -6.65
C VAL A 93 -10.68 15.41 -5.56
N VAL A 94 -11.73 14.65 -5.25
CA VAL A 94 -11.64 13.50 -4.34
C VAL A 94 -10.96 12.34 -5.06
N ASP A 95 -9.84 11.90 -4.50
CA ASP A 95 -9.07 10.74 -4.94
C ASP A 95 -8.89 9.77 -3.78
N LEU A 96 -9.52 8.59 -3.89
CA LEU A 96 -9.47 7.55 -2.86
C LEU A 96 -8.43 6.46 -3.17
N SER A 97 -7.64 6.62 -4.24
CA SER A 97 -6.62 5.63 -4.62
C SER A 97 -5.62 5.35 -3.50
N GLY A 98 -5.31 6.35 -2.67
CA GLY A 98 -4.40 6.24 -1.52
C GLY A 98 -4.90 5.38 -0.34
N VAL A 99 -6.12 4.84 -0.39
CA VAL A 99 -6.61 3.83 0.59
C VAL A 99 -7.22 2.60 -0.08
N VAL A 100 -7.77 2.77 -1.29
CA VAL A 100 -8.58 1.73 -1.95
C VAL A 100 -7.74 0.52 -2.36
N LYS A 101 -6.49 0.72 -2.81
CA LYS A 101 -5.57 -0.37 -3.11
C LYS A 101 -5.36 -1.27 -1.88
N ALA A 102 -5.05 -0.66 -0.74
CA ALA A 102 -4.90 -1.37 0.53
C ALA A 102 -6.20 -2.07 0.99
N PHE A 103 -7.38 -1.49 0.76
CA PHE A 103 -8.64 -2.16 1.07
C PHE A 103 -8.86 -3.41 0.22
N ALA A 104 -8.58 -3.34 -1.08
CA ALA A 104 -8.66 -4.50 -1.96
C ALA A 104 -7.70 -5.62 -1.52
N ILE A 105 -6.45 -5.26 -1.18
CA ILE A 105 -5.46 -6.21 -0.66
C ILE A 105 -5.93 -6.84 0.65
N ARG A 106 -6.44 -6.03 1.60
CA ARG A 106 -6.96 -6.50 2.89
C ARG A 106 -8.10 -7.50 2.69
N ASP A 107 -9.07 -7.16 1.86
CA ASP A 107 -10.28 -7.96 1.67
C ASP A 107 -9.96 -9.24 0.88
N ALA A 108 -9.03 -9.19 -0.08
CA ALA A 108 -8.46 -10.39 -0.71
C ALA A 108 -7.72 -11.28 0.30
N GLY A 109 -6.95 -10.68 1.20
CA GLY A 109 -6.30 -11.37 2.31
C GLY A 109 -7.29 -12.09 3.23
N ALA A 110 -8.45 -11.49 3.50
CA ALA A 110 -9.49 -12.13 4.28
C ALA A 110 -10.07 -13.38 3.58
N VAL A 111 -10.16 -13.40 2.25
CA VAL A 111 -10.52 -14.61 1.49
C VAL A 111 -9.42 -15.67 1.59
N LEU A 112 -8.15 -15.27 1.49
CA LEU A 112 -7.01 -16.19 1.62
C LEU A 112 -6.94 -16.82 3.02
N ASP A 113 -7.29 -16.06 4.05
CA ASP A 113 -7.32 -16.52 5.44
C ASP A 113 -8.30 -17.68 5.69
N GLU A 114 -9.30 -17.85 4.82
CA GLU A 114 -10.26 -18.96 4.83
C GLU A 114 -9.68 -20.26 4.24
N HIS A 115 -8.57 -20.19 3.50
CA HIS A 115 -8.07 -21.29 2.67
C HIS A 115 -6.60 -21.68 2.92
N SER A 116 -5.78 -20.79 3.50
CA SER A 116 -4.38 -21.08 3.82
C SER A 116 -3.92 -20.37 5.09
N ASP A 117 -3.10 -21.06 5.87
CA ASP A 117 -2.38 -20.50 7.02
C ASP A 117 -1.02 -19.89 6.65
N SER A 118 -0.56 -20.08 5.40
CA SER A 118 0.65 -19.46 4.89
C SER A 118 0.51 -19.01 3.43
N TRP A 119 0.54 -17.70 3.23
CA TRP A 119 0.40 -17.06 1.93
C TRP A 119 1.06 -15.69 1.91
N LEU A 120 1.42 -15.24 0.72
CA LEU A 120 1.93 -13.90 0.46
C LEU A 120 1.25 -13.35 -0.80
N LEU A 121 0.60 -12.20 -0.67
CA LEU A 121 -0.06 -11.48 -1.73
C LEU A 121 0.71 -10.19 -2.00
N THR A 122 1.17 -10.00 -3.23
CA THR A 122 1.74 -8.74 -3.71
C THR A 122 0.81 -8.08 -4.71
N VAL A 123 0.64 -6.76 -4.65
CA VAL A 123 -0.14 -5.97 -5.60
C VAL A 123 0.57 -4.65 -5.84
N GLY A 124 1.16 -4.47 -7.02
CA GLY A 124 1.89 -3.24 -7.37
C GLY A 124 2.96 -2.83 -6.35
N GLY A 125 3.76 -3.81 -5.89
CA GLY A 125 4.85 -3.61 -4.92
C GLY A 125 4.42 -3.71 -3.45
N ASP A 126 3.14 -3.52 -3.14
CA ASP A 126 2.62 -3.67 -1.79
C ASP A 126 2.39 -5.13 -1.45
N VAL A 127 2.67 -5.50 -0.20
CA VAL A 127 2.68 -6.88 0.27
C VAL A 127 1.80 -7.03 1.49
N LEU A 128 0.97 -8.07 1.50
CA LEU A 128 0.31 -8.59 2.68
C LEU A 128 0.60 -10.09 2.78
N ALA A 129 0.93 -10.57 3.96
CA ALA A 129 1.22 -11.99 4.17
C ALA A 129 0.58 -12.53 5.45
N ARG A 130 0.55 -13.87 5.51
CA ARG A 130 0.27 -14.66 6.70
C ARG A 130 1.22 -15.85 6.73
N GLY A 131 1.57 -16.28 7.95
CA GLY A 131 2.44 -17.43 8.16
C GLY A 131 3.84 -17.20 7.61
N ASP A 132 4.47 -18.30 7.18
CA ASP A 132 5.89 -18.37 6.80
C ASP A 132 6.07 -19.27 5.58
N VAL A 133 7.08 -19.01 4.75
CA VAL A 133 7.54 -19.94 3.71
C VAL A 133 8.45 -21.00 4.34
N ARG A 134 7.83 -21.99 4.98
CA ARG A 134 8.51 -22.85 5.95
C ARG A 134 9.72 -23.56 5.35
N PRO A 135 10.80 -23.71 6.14
CA PRO A 135 10.94 -23.35 7.56
C PRO A 135 11.37 -21.89 7.82
N ALA A 136 11.28 -21.00 6.83
CA ALA A 136 11.76 -19.62 6.92
C ALA A 136 10.61 -18.60 6.87
N PRO A 137 10.76 -17.41 7.47
CA PRO A 137 9.78 -16.35 7.32
C PRO A 137 9.70 -15.86 5.87
N TRP A 138 8.55 -15.29 5.50
CA TRP A 138 8.45 -14.55 4.24
C TRP A 138 9.41 -13.35 4.26
N ARG A 139 10.11 -13.13 3.15
CA ARG A 139 10.99 -11.98 2.97
C ARG A 139 10.61 -11.20 1.73
N VAL A 140 10.64 -9.88 1.83
CA VAL A 140 10.25 -8.93 0.78
C VAL A 140 11.43 -8.01 0.49
N GLY A 141 11.87 -7.98 -0.76
CA GLY A 141 12.91 -7.05 -1.19
C GLY A 141 12.35 -5.64 -1.37
N VAL A 142 13.08 -4.64 -0.90
CA VAL A 142 12.87 -3.22 -1.21
C VAL A 142 13.83 -2.84 -2.32
N VAL A 143 13.28 -2.35 -3.43
CA VAL A 143 14.06 -1.94 -4.60
C VAL A 143 14.84 -0.66 -4.28
N ASP A 144 16.05 -0.55 -4.82
CA ASP A 144 16.84 0.68 -4.76
C ASP A 144 16.19 1.76 -5.65
N PRO A 145 15.87 2.96 -5.11
CA PRO A 145 15.20 4.00 -5.91
C PRO A 145 16.05 4.50 -7.09
N ASP A 146 17.38 4.38 -7.03
CA ASP A 146 18.29 4.82 -8.10
C ASP A 146 18.61 3.70 -9.11
N ASP A 147 18.38 2.44 -8.74
CA ASP A 147 18.63 1.27 -9.58
C ASP A 147 17.56 0.18 -9.37
N ARG A 148 16.61 0.11 -10.31
CA ARG A 148 15.49 -0.84 -10.23
C ARG A 148 15.91 -2.32 -10.31
N GLU A 149 17.14 -2.62 -10.72
CA GLU A 149 17.67 -3.99 -10.75
C GLU A 149 18.29 -4.41 -9.40
N ARG A 150 18.44 -3.47 -8.47
CA ARG A 150 19.09 -3.70 -7.17
C ARG A 150 18.07 -3.74 -6.04
N VAL A 151 18.29 -4.68 -5.11
CA VAL A 151 17.55 -4.74 -3.84
C VAL A 151 18.36 -3.97 -2.79
N ALA A 152 17.81 -2.86 -2.32
CA ALA A 152 18.44 -2.01 -1.30
C ALA A 152 18.27 -2.54 0.12
N ALA A 153 17.19 -3.28 0.40
CA ALA A 153 16.90 -3.83 1.72
C ALA A 153 16.03 -5.10 1.64
N LEU A 154 16.05 -5.92 2.69
CA LEU A 154 15.24 -7.14 2.78
C LEU A 154 14.41 -7.13 4.07
N VAL A 155 13.09 -6.95 3.92
CA VAL A 155 12.13 -6.98 5.02
C VAL A 155 11.78 -8.42 5.35
N THR A 156 11.97 -8.84 6.60
CA THR A 156 11.46 -10.13 7.10
C THR A 156 10.08 -9.91 7.70
N LEU A 157 9.06 -10.56 7.15
CA LEU A 157 7.69 -10.51 7.67
C LEU A 157 7.54 -11.44 8.88
N GLY A 158 6.64 -11.08 9.79
CA GLY A 158 6.48 -11.74 11.10
C GLY A 158 6.56 -10.73 12.24
N SER A 159 6.44 -11.19 13.49
CA SER A 159 6.60 -10.35 14.70
C SER A 159 5.77 -9.04 14.69
N GLY A 160 4.54 -9.09 14.18
CA GLY A 160 3.66 -7.91 14.09
C GLY A 160 3.85 -7.06 12.83
N ARG A 161 4.75 -7.45 11.90
CA ARG A 161 4.90 -6.86 10.56
C ARG A 161 4.42 -7.85 9.51
N ARG A 162 3.13 -7.78 9.16
CA ARG A 162 2.52 -8.66 8.15
C ARG A 162 2.28 -7.96 6.81
N ALA A 163 2.43 -6.65 6.78
CA ALA A 163 2.25 -5.85 5.57
C ALA A 163 3.45 -4.95 5.33
N VAL A 164 3.78 -4.72 4.07
CA VAL A 164 4.80 -3.78 3.60
C VAL A 164 4.21 -3.01 2.44
N ALA A 165 4.28 -1.70 2.47
CA ALA A 165 3.90 -0.87 1.32
C ALA A 165 5.05 0.07 0.97
N THR A 166 5.18 0.35 -0.33
CA THR A 166 6.21 1.27 -0.82
C THR A 166 5.56 2.35 -1.67
N SER A 167 5.83 3.60 -1.30
CA SER A 167 5.46 4.77 -2.10
C SER A 167 6.74 5.40 -2.64
N GLY A 168 6.75 5.79 -3.91
CA GLY A 168 7.93 6.39 -4.54
C GLY A 168 7.59 7.11 -5.83
N THR A 169 8.46 8.01 -6.26
CA THR A 169 8.28 8.81 -7.48
C THR A 169 8.38 7.97 -8.77
N ALA A 170 9.12 6.86 -8.72
CA ALA A 170 9.33 5.98 -9.88
C ALA A 170 8.16 5.03 -10.19
N GLU A 171 7.24 4.80 -9.25
CA GLU A 171 6.14 3.85 -9.41
C GLU A 171 4.93 4.50 -10.12
N ARG A 172 4.64 5.79 -9.83
CA ARG A 172 3.61 6.61 -10.52
C ARG A 172 3.90 8.10 -10.31
N GLY A 173 4.80 8.66 -11.13
CA GLY A 173 5.39 10.00 -10.98
C GLY A 173 4.46 11.23 -11.03
N GLU A 174 3.14 11.12 -10.88
CA GLU A 174 2.22 12.26 -10.96
C GLU A 174 1.09 12.29 -9.89
N HIS A 175 1.06 11.36 -8.92
CA HIS A 175 -0.11 11.20 -8.02
C HIS A 175 0.16 11.45 -6.53
N ILE A 176 1.42 11.57 -6.09
CA ILE A 176 1.74 11.91 -4.70
C ILE A 176 1.88 13.43 -4.60
N TRP A 177 0.86 14.06 -4.05
CA TRP A 177 0.83 15.51 -3.86
C TRP A 177 1.61 15.86 -2.60
N THR A 178 2.82 16.36 -2.79
CA THR A 178 3.66 16.83 -1.68
C THR A 178 3.07 18.11 -1.09
N ARG A 179 3.25 18.31 0.23
CA ARG A 179 2.78 19.51 0.93
C ARG A 179 3.64 20.78 0.69
N GLY A 180 4.40 20.83 -0.40
CA GLY A 180 5.24 21.97 -0.76
C GLY A 180 6.61 21.55 -1.31
N GLU A 181 7.52 22.53 -1.41
CA GLU A 181 8.89 22.40 -1.93
C GLU A 181 9.82 21.57 -1.01
N ASP A 182 9.33 21.11 0.15
CA ASP A 182 10.13 20.52 1.23
C ASP A 182 9.94 19.00 1.42
N ALA A 183 9.35 18.26 0.47
CA ALA A 183 9.29 16.79 0.55
C ALA A 183 10.64 16.19 0.14
N PRO A 184 11.46 15.70 1.09
CA PRO A 184 12.85 15.34 0.81
C PRO A 184 12.97 13.93 0.23
N PHE A 185 11.91 13.12 0.34
CA PHE A 185 11.93 11.69 0.08
C PHE A 185 11.55 11.36 -1.37
N VAL A 186 12.27 10.42 -1.96
CA VAL A 186 12.00 9.87 -3.30
C VAL A 186 11.36 8.49 -3.25
N GLN A 187 11.55 7.79 -2.12
CA GLN A 187 10.91 6.51 -1.82
C GLN A 187 10.75 6.34 -0.31
N ALA A 188 9.62 5.80 0.13
CA ALA A 188 9.37 5.38 1.50
C ALA A 188 8.71 4.01 1.53
N THR A 189 9.30 3.09 2.29
CA THR A 189 8.77 1.76 2.56
C THR A 189 8.38 1.69 4.04
N VAL A 190 7.16 1.24 4.31
CA VAL A 190 6.63 1.07 5.67
C VAL A 190 6.20 -0.37 5.86
N ALA A 191 6.66 -1.00 6.95
CA ALA A 191 6.15 -2.27 7.43
C ALA A 191 5.25 -2.07 8.65
N ALA A 192 4.08 -2.72 8.64
CA ALA A 192 3.06 -2.55 9.67
C ALA A 192 2.28 -3.85 9.94
N ALA A 193 1.42 -3.81 10.96
CA ALA A 193 0.51 -4.90 11.33
C ALA A 193 -0.66 -5.06 10.35
N ASP A 194 -0.94 -4.09 9.49
CA ASP A 194 -1.99 -4.17 8.47
C ASP A 194 -1.61 -3.33 7.24
N ILE A 195 -2.18 -3.70 6.09
CA ILE A 195 -1.82 -3.09 4.81
C ILE A 195 -2.32 -1.65 4.66
N VAL A 196 -3.42 -1.27 5.32
CA VAL A 196 -3.96 0.10 5.23
C VAL A 196 -3.02 1.06 5.96
N THR A 197 -2.57 0.70 7.16
CA THR A 197 -1.57 1.46 7.90
C THR A 197 -0.27 1.57 7.11
N ALA A 198 0.23 0.48 6.51
CA ALA A 198 1.45 0.50 5.72
C ALA A 198 1.34 1.45 4.51
N ASP A 199 0.30 1.30 3.67
CA ASP A 199 0.11 2.06 2.42
C ASP A 199 -0.10 3.55 2.70
N VAL A 200 -0.97 3.88 3.66
CA VAL A 200 -1.24 5.27 4.04
C VAL A 200 0.00 5.95 4.62
N LEU A 201 0.73 5.29 5.52
CA LEU A 201 1.90 5.90 6.13
C LEU A 201 3.08 5.98 5.15
N ALA A 202 3.24 5.03 4.22
CA ALA A 202 4.21 5.16 3.14
C ALA A 202 3.92 6.39 2.28
N THR A 203 2.63 6.60 1.93
CA THR A 203 2.18 7.79 1.20
C THR A 203 2.41 9.07 2.01
N ALA A 204 2.09 9.06 3.31
CA ALA A 204 2.24 10.21 4.20
C ALA A 204 3.71 10.61 4.40
N VAL A 205 4.62 9.64 4.53
CA VAL A 205 6.06 9.91 4.59
C VAL A 205 6.54 10.49 3.27
N MET A 206 6.13 9.92 2.13
CA MET A 206 6.50 10.43 0.81
C MET A 206 6.03 11.86 0.54
N ALA A 207 4.82 12.21 0.95
CA ALA A 207 4.24 13.54 0.75
C ALA A 207 4.68 14.56 1.81
N GLY A 208 5.20 14.09 2.94
CA GLY A 208 5.48 14.87 4.14
C GLY A 208 6.93 15.33 4.27
N SER A 209 7.19 16.01 5.38
CA SER A 209 8.50 16.51 5.78
C SER A 209 9.25 15.50 6.67
N HIS A 210 10.50 15.82 7.03
CA HIS A 210 11.22 15.11 8.09
C HIS A 210 10.47 15.10 9.43
N ALA A 211 9.79 16.20 9.78
CA ALA A 211 9.01 16.28 11.01
C ALA A 211 7.78 15.37 10.97
N ASP A 212 7.18 15.17 9.80
CA ASP A 212 6.09 14.21 9.62
C ASP A 212 6.58 12.78 9.80
N LEU A 213 7.76 12.43 9.28
CA LEU A 213 8.39 11.14 9.53
C LEU A 213 8.65 10.90 11.03
N ASP A 214 9.21 11.88 11.73
CA ASP A 214 9.49 11.78 13.18
C ASP A 214 8.19 11.60 13.98
N ARG A 215 7.12 12.31 13.61
CA ARG A 215 5.79 12.14 14.21
C ARG A 215 5.21 10.77 13.91
N ILE A 216 5.25 10.32 12.66
CA ILE A 216 4.73 9.01 12.25
C ILE A 216 5.44 7.88 13.00
N THR A 217 6.76 7.95 13.13
CA THR A 217 7.54 6.90 13.81
C THR A 217 7.46 6.95 15.33
N SER A 218 6.88 8.01 15.91
CA SER A 218 6.62 8.11 17.35
C SER A 218 5.17 7.78 17.73
N GLU A 219 4.21 7.98 16.83
CA GLU A 219 2.78 7.73 17.08
C GLU A 219 2.32 6.33 16.66
N TRP A 220 3.03 5.66 15.74
CA TRP A 220 2.67 4.33 15.25
C TRP A 220 3.78 3.31 15.48
N ASP A 221 3.38 2.08 15.84
CA ASP A 221 4.27 0.93 15.87
C ASP A 221 4.50 0.40 14.44
N VAL A 222 5.42 1.05 13.73
CA VAL A 222 5.80 0.72 12.36
C VAL A 222 7.31 0.80 12.18
N ASP A 223 7.81 0.05 11.20
CA ASP A 223 9.18 0.21 10.74
C ASP A 223 9.18 0.95 9.40
N VAL A 224 10.02 1.97 9.30
CA VAL A 224 10.11 2.83 8.11
C VAL A 224 11.55 2.87 7.60
N LEU A 225 11.69 2.69 6.28
CA LEU A 225 12.89 2.98 5.50
C LEU A 225 12.52 4.02 4.43
N ALA A 226 13.12 5.20 4.49
CA ALA A 226 12.90 6.27 3.51
C ALA A 226 14.22 6.74 2.90
N PHE A 227 14.24 6.92 1.59
CA PHE A 227 15.38 7.42 0.82
C PHE A 227 15.12 8.87 0.40
N ASP A 228 16.12 9.73 0.55
CA ASP A 228 16.05 11.12 0.10
C ASP A 228 16.69 11.31 -1.28
N GLY A 229 16.35 12.43 -1.95
CA GLY A 229 16.87 12.74 -3.29
C GLY A 229 18.37 13.08 -3.35
N THR A 230 19.08 13.03 -2.22
CA THR A 230 20.53 13.30 -2.13
C THR A 230 21.37 12.03 -1.97
N GLY A 231 20.74 10.85 -2.05
CA GLY A 231 21.37 9.55 -1.82
C GLY A 231 21.49 9.18 -0.34
N GLY A 232 20.89 9.96 0.56
CA GLY A 232 20.75 9.66 1.97
C GLY A 232 19.47 8.86 2.28
N GLY A 233 19.30 8.52 3.55
CA GLY A 233 18.09 7.85 4.01
C GLY A 233 17.84 7.97 5.50
N ARG A 234 16.66 7.55 5.91
CA ARG A 234 16.21 7.43 7.30
C ARG A 234 15.68 6.03 7.50
N ALA A 235 16.08 5.40 8.59
CA ALA A 235 15.61 4.09 8.98
C ALA A 235 15.31 4.08 10.48
N THR A 236 14.09 3.67 10.82
CA THR A 236 13.74 3.25 12.19
C THR A 236 14.66 2.13 12.67
N PRO A 237 14.81 1.90 13.99
CA PRO A 237 15.66 0.82 14.49
C PRO A 237 15.37 -0.55 13.90
N GLY A 238 14.09 -0.93 13.74
CA GLY A 238 13.73 -2.21 13.11
C GLY A 238 14.04 -2.25 11.60
N ALA A 239 13.85 -1.13 10.89
CA ALA A 239 14.21 -1.04 9.48
C ALA A 239 15.73 -1.09 9.20
N ARG A 240 16.59 -0.73 10.15
CA ARG A 240 18.06 -0.85 9.97
C ARG A 240 18.48 -2.31 9.76
N ALA A 241 17.80 -3.25 10.42
CA ALA A 241 18.04 -4.67 10.21
C ALA A 241 17.71 -5.12 8.77
N TRP A 242 16.90 -4.37 8.01
CA TRP A 242 16.60 -4.72 6.61
C TRP A 242 17.81 -4.47 5.70
N LEU A 243 18.60 -3.44 6.00
CA LEU A 243 19.80 -3.07 5.23
C LEU A 243 20.98 -4.03 5.48
N GLU A 244 21.07 -4.56 6.70
CA GLU A 244 22.10 -5.54 7.08
C GLU A 244 21.85 -6.91 6.42
N ASN A 245 20.59 -7.21 6.13
CA ASN A 245 20.14 -8.48 5.54
C ASN A 245 20.24 -8.53 4.00
N SER A 246 20.58 -7.41 3.35
CA SER A 246 20.76 -7.29 1.90
C SER A 246 22.22 -7.34 1.43
N ALA A 247 23.18 -7.41 2.36
CA ALA A 247 24.62 -7.59 2.10
C ALA A 247 25.00 -9.08 2.11
#